data_AF-A0A2K8XSQ8-F1
#
_entry.id   AF-A0A2K8XSQ8-F1
#
_cell.length_a   1.000
_cell.length_b   1.000
_cell.length_c   1.000
_cell.angle_alpha   90.00
_cell.angle_beta   90.00
_cell.angle_gamma   90.00
#
_symmetry.space_group_name_H-M   'P 1'
#
loop_
_entity.id
_entity.type
_entity.pdbx_description
1 polymer ?
#
loop_
_entity_poly.entity_id
_entity_poly.type
_entity_poly.pdbx_seq_one_letter_code
_entity_poly.pdbx_strand_id
1 'polypeptide(L)'
;MEKDTKKTQLEQFADEFSKLPNLIIQGIQNSNNDADFKKNANGFLEPFQEQFSSLSNYLIDASKNSSNENLNSANRLVQMGAGNKMITTAKSITKNLKSVFSKLALSDIIREIKKLIFFLLDLFNAPKWVYTIILLIDQILNALLGWDLPETMDEVLSKREVNFYREIREHKSTVNVFVGEEND
;
A
#
# COMPACT_ATOMS: atom_id res chain seq x y z
N MET A 1 38.76 -1.20 1.10
CA MET A 1 37.68 -0.60 1.89
C MET A 1 36.48 -0.44 0.98
N GLU A 2 35.54 -1.38 1.01
CA GLU A 2 34.21 -1.12 0.45
C GLU A 2 33.62 0.03 1.26
N LYS A 3 33.32 1.14 0.59
CA LYS A 3 32.50 2.19 1.19
C LYS A 3 31.13 1.59 1.40
N ASP A 4 30.73 1.39 2.65
CA ASP A 4 29.33 1.18 3.03
C ASP A 4 28.54 2.41 2.54
N THR A 5 28.02 2.29 1.32
CA THR A 5 27.32 3.38 0.67
C THR A 5 25.92 3.37 1.24
N LYS A 6 25.63 4.34 2.11
CA LYS A 6 24.33 4.45 2.76
C LYS A 6 23.24 4.53 1.69
N LYS A 7 22.33 3.55 1.70
CA LYS A 7 21.19 3.50 0.77
C LYS A 7 20.39 4.80 0.82
N THR A 8 19.93 5.25 -0.34
CA THR A 8 19.02 6.38 -0.48
C THR A 8 17.64 6.05 0.11
N GLN A 9 16.79 7.06 0.31
CA GLN A 9 15.44 6.84 0.84
C GLN A 9 14.60 5.95 -0.08
N LEU A 10 14.73 6.15 -1.40
CA LEU A 10 14.07 5.34 -2.41
C LEU A 10 14.56 3.89 -2.41
N GLU A 11 15.87 3.66 -2.39
CA GLU A 11 16.42 2.30 -2.35
C GLU A 11 15.99 1.56 -1.09
N GLN A 12 16.03 2.23 0.07
CA GLN A 12 15.52 1.66 1.31
C GLN A 12 14.03 1.31 1.19
N PHE A 13 13.23 2.20 0.61
CA PHE A 13 11.80 1.96 0.40
C PHE A 13 11.54 0.76 -0.51
N ALA A 14 12.22 0.70 -1.67
CA ALA A 14 12.08 -0.39 -2.63
C ALA A 14 12.53 -1.73 -2.02
N ASP A 15 13.64 -1.77 -1.30
CA ASP A 15 14.14 -2.96 -0.63
C ASP A 15 13.21 -3.45 0.48
N GLU A 16 12.61 -2.54 1.23
CA GLU A 16 11.69 -2.94 2.30
C GLU A 16 10.29 -3.29 1.76
N PHE A 17 9.89 -2.72 0.62
CA PHE A 17 8.67 -3.06 -0.11
C PHE A 17 8.73 -4.50 -0.64
N SER A 18 9.86 -4.92 -1.24
CA SER A 18 10.00 -6.28 -1.81
C SER A 18 9.82 -7.40 -0.77
N LYS A 19 10.01 -7.09 0.51
CA LYS A 19 9.87 -8.03 1.64
C LYS A 19 8.43 -8.18 2.14
N LEU A 20 7.51 -7.28 1.77
CA LEU A 20 6.13 -7.29 2.27
C LEU A 20 5.35 -8.59 1.95
N PRO A 21 5.46 -9.21 0.76
CA PRO A 21 4.68 -10.41 0.43
C PRO A 21 4.83 -11.52 1.47
N ASN A 22 6.07 -11.81 1.88
CA ASN A 22 6.37 -12.78 2.92
C ASN A 22 5.63 -12.49 4.23
N LEU A 23 5.70 -11.24 4.67
CA LEU A 23 5.13 -10.82 5.93
C LEU A 23 3.60 -10.84 5.89
N ILE A 24 3.00 -10.49 4.74
CA ILE A 24 1.56 -10.55 4.53
C ILE A 24 1.07 -11.99 4.54
N ILE A 25 1.69 -12.88 3.75
CA ILE A 25 1.31 -14.30 3.70
C ILE A 25 1.47 -14.97 5.06
N GLN A 26 2.59 -14.75 5.77
CA GLN A 26 2.78 -15.26 7.13
C GLN A 26 1.72 -14.73 8.09
N GLY A 27 1.40 -13.44 8.01
CA GLY A 27 0.35 -12.83 8.81
C GLY A 27 -1.01 -13.48 8.59
N ILE A 28 -1.35 -13.75 7.32
CA ILE A 28 -2.61 -14.41 6.92
C ILE A 28 -2.62 -15.86 7.40
N GLN A 29 -1.55 -16.62 7.19
CA GLN A 29 -1.43 -17.99 7.67
C GLN A 29 -1.57 -18.08 9.19
N ASN A 30 -1.05 -17.10 9.93
CA ASN A 30 -1.17 -17.04 11.39
C ASN A 30 -2.54 -16.51 11.88
N SER A 31 -3.35 -15.96 10.97
CA SER A 31 -4.67 -15.42 11.29
C SER A 31 -5.77 -16.49 11.34
N ASN A 32 -5.55 -17.64 10.72
CA ASN A 32 -6.52 -18.72 10.60
C ASN A 32 -5.90 -20.07 11.04
N ASN A 33 -6.70 -20.98 11.58
CA ASN A 33 -6.24 -22.30 12.01
C ASN A 33 -6.49 -23.41 10.96
N ASP A 34 -7.30 -23.13 9.95
CA ASP A 34 -7.63 -24.05 8.86
C ASP A 34 -6.41 -24.37 7.99
N ALA A 35 -6.14 -25.66 7.77
CA ALA A 35 -4.99 -26.13 7.03
C ALA A 35 -5.10 -25.86 5.52
N ASP A 36 -6.30 -25.99 4.96
CA ASP A 36 -6.56 -25.72 3.54
C ASP A 36 -6.42 -24.23 3.26
N PHE A 37 -6.93 -23.38 4.16
CA PHE A 37 -6.72 -21.93 4.09
C PHE A 37 -5.23 -21.58 4.04
N LYS A 38 -4.42 -22.13 4.95
CA LYS A 38 -2.97 -21.87 5.00
C LYS A 38 -2.26 -22.33 3.72
N LYS A 39 -2.64 -23.49 3.19
CA LYS A 39 -2.11 -24.05 1.95
C LYS A 39 -2.44 -23.16 0.76
N ASN A 40 -3.69 -22.71 0.68
CA ASN A 40 -4.17 -21.83 -0.37
C ASN A 40 -3.48 -20.45 -0.33
N ALA A 41 -3.35 -19.85 0.85
CA ALA A 41 -2.58 -18.62 1.02
C ALA A 41 -1.11 -18.80 0.60
N ASN A 42 -0.48 -19.94 0.95
CA ASN A 42 0.89 -20.23 0.55
C ASN A 42 1.05 -20.36 -0.97
N GLY A 43 0.03 -20.81 -1.69
CA GLY A 43 0.04 -20.91 -3.15
C GLY A 43 0.24 -19.58 -3.86
N PHE A 44 -0.10 -18.46 -3.20
CA PHE A 44 0.16 -17.12 -3.74
C PHE A 44 1.56 -16.59 -3.45
N LEU A 45 2.35 -17.24 -2.57
CA LEU A 45 3.57 -16.64 -2.05
C LEU A 45 4.58 -16.31 -3.15
N GLU A 46 4.93 -17.30 -3.97
CA GLU A 46 5.92 -17.17 -5.03
C GLU A 46 5.55 -16.10 -6.08
N PRO A 47 4.38 -16.16 -6.74
CA PRO A 47 4.03 -15.13 -7.73
C PRO A 47 3.94 -13.73 -7.10
N PHE A 48 3.51 -13.65 -5.84
CA PHE A 48 3.39 -12.37 -5.14
C PHE A 48 4.76 -11.78 -4.75
N GLN A 49 5.71 -12.63 -4.33
CA GLN A 49 7.11 -12.23 -4.13
C GLN A 49 7.76 -11.76 -5.42
N GLU A 50 7.55 -12.48 -6.52
CA GLU A 50 8.14 -12.13 -7.82
C GLU A 50 7.63 -10.78 -8.31
N GLN A 51 6.32 -10.51 -8.18
CA GLN A 51 5.74 -9.21 -8.56
C GLN A 51 6.32 -8.05 -7.77
N PHE A 52 6.40 -8.16 -6.45
CA PHE A 52 6.97 -7.11 -5.61
C PHE A 52 8.46 -6.92 -5.84
N SER A 53 9.22 -8.00 -5.97
CA SER A 53 10.66 -7.95 -6.20
C SER A 53 10.98 -7.34 -7.56
N SER A 54 10.25 -7.76 -8.61
CA SER A 54 10.37 -7.20 -9.96
C SER A 54 10.04 -5.71 -9.98
N LEU A 55 8.99 -5.28 -9.27
CA LEU A 55 8.63 -3.87 -9.17
C LEU A 55 9.65 -3.05 -8.39
N SER A 56 10.17 -3.58 -7.27
CA SER A 56 11.27 -2.95 -6.52
C SER A 56 12.52 -2.78 -7.36
N ASN A 57 12.94 -3.84 -8.06
CA ASN A 57 14.10 -3.81 -8.93
C ASN A 57 13.91 -2.79 -10.05
N TYR A 58 12.71 -2.75 -10.65
CA TYR A 58 12.37 -1.75 -11.65
C TYR A 58 12.51 -0.32 -11.12
N LEU A 59 12.02 -0.02 -9.92
CA LEU A 59 12.17 1.31 -9.30
C LEU A 59 13.64 1.67 -9.07
N ILE A 60 14.44 0.71 -8.60
CA ILE A 60 15.88 0.90 -8.36
C ILE A 60 16.59 1.17 -9.69
N ASP A 61 16.35 0.36 -10.71
CA ASP A 61 17.00 0.51 -12.02
C ASP A 61 16.54 1.78 -12.75
N ALA A 62 15.26 2.12 -12.67
CA ALA A 62 14.73 3.37 -13.19
C ALA A 62 15.41 4.56 -12.51
N SER A 63 15.63 4.50 -11.20
CA SER A 63 16.32 5.57 -10.45
C SER A 63 17.77 5.75 -10.88
N LYS A 64 18.50 4.65 -11.11
CA LYS A 64 19.91 4.67 -11.56
C LYS A 64 20.08 5.23 -12.97
N ASN A 65 19.07 5.04 -13.82
CA ASN A 65 19.05 5.53 -15.20
C ASN A 65 18.37 6.91 -15.35
N SER A 66 17.87 7.48 -14.25
CA SER A 66 17.19 8.77 -14.26
C SER A 66 18.14 9.96 -14.09
N SER A 67 17.66 11.17 -14.34
CA SER A 67 18.41 12.39 -14.03
C SER A 67 18.59 12.54 -12.50
N ASN A 68 19.65 13.23 -12.09
CA ASN A 68 19.86 13.56 -10.67
C ASN A 68 18.68 14.34 -10.06
N GLU A 69 17.99 15.14 -10.86
CA GLU A 69 16.77 15.85 -10.45
C GLU A 69 15.63 14.87 -10.15
N ASN A 70 15.38 13.91 -11.02
CA ASN A 70 14.36 12.88 -10.80
C ASN A 70 14.71 12.01 -9.59
N LEU A 71 15.97 11.61 -9.42
CA LEU A 71 16.41 10.85 -8.25
C LEU A 71 16.19 11.64 -6.94
N ASN A 72 16.52 12.93 -6.92
CA ASN A 72 16.30 13.79 -5.76
C ASN A 72 14.81 13.98 -5.47
N SER A 73 13.99 14.18 -6.51
CA SER A 73 12.54 14.28 -6.39
C SER A 73 11.91 12.99 -5.89
N ALA A 74 12.38 11.83 -6.36
CA ALA A 74 11.92 10.52 -5.89
C ALA A 74 12.24 10.30 -4.41
N ASN A 75 13.46 10.66 -3.98
CA ASN A 75 13.85 10.58 -2.57
C ASN A 75 13.01 11.52 -1.69
N ARG A 76 12.75 12.76 -2.15
CA ARG A 76 11.89 13.70 -1.45
C ARG A 76 10.45 13.20 -1.38
N LEU A 77 9.93 12.64 -2.46
CA LEU A 77 8.59 12.07 -2.51
C LEU A 77 8.43 10.93 -1.49
N VAL A 78 9.39 10.00 -1.43
CA VAL A 78 9.41 8.93 -0.41
C VAL A 78 9.49 9.50 1.00
N GLN A 79 10.29 10.54 1.23
CA GLN A 79 10.43 11.16 2.53
C GLN A 79 9.17 11.92 2.97
N MET A 80 8.63 12.78 2.11
CA MET A 80 7.46 13.62 2.38
C MET A 80 6.18 12.79 2.49
N GLY A 81 6.04 11.78 1.63
CA GLY A 81 4.97 10.79 1.72
C GLY A 81 5.15 9.81 2.88
N ALA A 82 6.26 9.89 3.63
CA ALA A 82 6.57 8.95 4.72
C ALA A 82 6.57 7.47 4.28
N GLY A 83 7.02 7.18 3.05
CA GLY A 83 6.99 5.84 2.44
C GLY A 83 7.64 4.77 3.32
N ASN A 84 8.85 5.01 3.83
CA ASN A 84 9.53 4.09 4.74
C ASN A 84 8.75 3.83 6.05
N LYS A 85 8.02 4.84 6.55
CA LYS A 85 7.14 4.67 7.73
C LYS A 85 5.91 3.85 7.38
N MET A 86 5.29 4.07 6.21
CA MET A 86 4.16 3.25 5.75
C MET A 86 4.53 1.77 5.64
N ILE A 87 5.70 1.45 5.08
CA ILE A 87 6.20 0.07 5.03
C ILE A 87 6.36 -0.49 6.44
N THR A 88 6.99 0.25 7.36
CA THR A 88 7.14 -0.17 8.76
C THR A 88 5.79 -0.43 9.43
N THR A 89 4.80 0.44 9.21
CA THR A 89 3.44 0.29 9.73
C THR A 89 2.77 -0.96 9.15
N ALA A 90 2.86 -1.18 7.83
CA ALA A 90 2.32 -2.37 7.18
C ALA A 90 2.87 -3.65 7.83
N LYS A 91 4.20 -3.73 8.00
CA LYS A 91 4.87 -4.86 8.66
C LYS A 91 4.46 -5.07 10.11
N SER A 92 4.11 -4.00 10.81
CA SER A 92 3.60 -4.10 12.18
C SER A 92 2.21 -4.74 12.18
N ILE A 93 1.34 -4.28 11.28
CA ILE A 93 -0.03 -4.79 11.15
C ILE A 93 -0.04 -6.27 10.74
N THR A 94 0.87 -6.70 9.86
CA THR A 94 0.92 -8.12 9.42
C THR A 94 1.16 -9.10 10.57
N LYS A 95 1.75 -8.67 11.70
CA LYS A 95 1.96 -9.51 12.88
C LYS A 95 0.65 -9.91 13.58
N ASN A 96 -0.45 -9.19 13.34
CA ASN A 96 -1.73 -9.42 13.99
C ASN A 96 -2.92 -9.27 13.03
N LEU A 97 -3.02 -10.15 12.03
CA LEU A 97 -4.12 -10.16 11.05
C LEU A 97 -5.36 -10.98 11.46
N LYS A 98 -5.44 -11.43 12.71
CA LYS A 98 -6.62 -12.16 13.21
C LYS A 98 -7.90 -11.31 13.18
N SER A 99 -7.78 -10.01 13.40
CA SER A 99 -8.92 -9.12 13.41
C SER A 99 -9.23 -8.57 12.01
N VAL A 100 -10.52 -8.43 11.69
CA VAL A 100 -10.99 -7.74 10.49
C VAL A 100 -10.43 -6.32 10.42
N PHE A 101 -10.40 -5.61 11.54
CA PHE A 101 -9.87 -4.24 11.61
C PHE A 101 -8.40 -4.17 11.16
N SER A 102 -7.58 -5.15 11.57
CA SER A 102 -6.19 -5.24 11.13
C SER A 102 -6.08 -5.52 9.62
N LYS A 103 -6.92 -6.40 9.07
CA LYS A 103 -6.95 -6.68 7.62
C LYS A 103 -7.32 -5.42 6.82
N LEU A 104 -8.32 -4.67 7.29
CA LEU A 104 -8.72 -3.39 6.68
C LEU A 104 -7.61 -2.33 6.78
N ALA A 105 -7.03 -2.15 7.97
CA ALA A 105 -5.94 -1.20 8.18
C ALA A 105 -4.72 -1.53 7.30
N LEU A 106 -4.42 -2.82 7.11
CA LEU A 106 -3.38 -3.25 6.17
C LEU A 106 -3.74 -2.89 4.73
N SER A 107 -4.98 -3.17 4.29
CA SER A 107 -5.46 -2.83 2.95
C SER A 107 -5.33 -1.32 2.67
N ASP A 108 -5.75 -0.49 3.63
CA ASP A 108 -5.64 0.98 3.53
C ASP A 108 -4.18 1.44 3.43
N ILE A 109 -3.29 0.93 4.28
CA ILE A 109 -1.86 1.28 4.23
C ILE A 109 -1.22 0.83 2.91
N ILE A 110 -1.54 -0.37 2.42
CA ILE A 110 -1.00 -0.86 1.15
C ILE A 110 -1.53 -0.03 -0.03
N ARG A 111 -2.78 0.44 0.03
CA ARG A 111 -3.33 1.37 -0.96
C ARG A 111 -2.52 2.66 -1.04
N GLU A 112 -2.14 3.24 0.09
CA GLU A 112 -1.29 4.44 0.12
C GLU A 112 0.14 4.17 -0.38
N ILE A 113 0.73 3.01 -0.02
CA ILE A 113 2.04 2.58 -0.56
C ILE A 113 1.98 2.47 -2.10
N LYS A 114 0.92 1.88 -2.65
CA LYS A 114 0.76 1.78 -4.12
C LYS A 114 0.65 3.14 -4.78
N LYS A 115 -0.13 4.08 -4.22
CA LYS A 115 -0.22 5.46 -4.75
C LYS A 115 1.15 6.12 -4.81
N LEU A 116 1.95 5.95 -3.76
CA LEU A 116 3.33 6.43 -3.75
C LEU A 116 4.16 5.81 -4.88
N ILE A 117 4.00 4.50 -5.14
CA ILE A 117 4.66 3.82 -6.26
C ILE A 117 4.17 4.37 -7.61
N PHE A 118 2.87 4.61 -7.79
CA PHE A 118 2.33 5.24 -9.01
C PHE A 118 3.04 6.57 -9.30
N PHE A 119 3.16 7.44 -8.30
CA PHE A 119 3.86 8.72 -8.46
C PHE A 119 5.36 8.55 -8.77
N LEU A 120 6.02 7.55 -8.20
CA LEU A 120 7.41 7.23 -8.52
C LEU A 120 7.57 6.75 -9.98
N LEU A 121 6.64 5.92 -10.45
CA LEU A 121 6.61 5.45 -11.84
C LEU A 121 6.35 6.59 -12.83
N ASP A 122 5.43 7.51 -12.49
CA ASP A 122 5.16 8.71 -13.30
C ASP A 122 6.43 9.58 -13.42
N LEU A 123 7.13 9.78 -12.30
CA LEU A 123 8.38 10.55 -12.26
C LEU A 123 9.48 9.94 -13.14
N PHE A 124 9.50 8.61 -13.27
CA PHE A 124 10.45 7.89 -14.12
C PHE A 124 9.95 7.63 -15.55
N ASN A 125 8.78 8.18 -15.93
CA ASN A 125 8.15 7.94 -17.23
C ASN A 125 7.99 6.44 -17.54
N ALA A 126 7.57 5.66 -16.56
CA ALA A 126 7.44 4.21 -16.70
C ALA A 126 6.44 3.83 -17.81
N PRO A 127 6.68 2.74 -18.57
CA PRO A 127 5.71 2.23 -19.54
C PRO A 127 4.38 1.87 -18.91
N LYS A 128 3.29 2.04 -19.67
CA LYS A 128 1.90 1.79 -19.20
C LYS A 128 1.68 0.38 -18.64
N TRP A 129 2.41 -0.63 -19.13
CA TRP A 129 2.27 -2.00 -18.68
C TRP A 129 2.76 -2.21 -17.23
N VAL A 130 3.70 -1.39 -16.73
CA VAL A 130 4.22 -1.51 -15.35
C VAL A 130 3.12 -1.23 -14.34
N TYR A 131 2.24 -0.27 -14.64
CA TYR A 131 1.06 0.03 -13.82
C TYR A 131 0.09 -1.15 -13.75
N THR A 132 0.03 -1.99 -14.78
CA THR A 132 -0.81 -3.19 -14.78
C THR A 132 -0.33 -4.20 -13.74
N ILE A 133 0.98 -4.29 -13.49
CA ILE A 133 1.53 -5.16 -12.43
C ILE A 133 1.03 -4.73 -11.05
N ILE A 134 0.92 -3.42 -10.79
CA ILE A 134 0.38 -2.90 -9.52
C ILE A 134 -1.11 -3.28 -9.34
N LEU A 135 -1.88 -3.31 -10.44
CA LEU A 135 -3.28 -3.75 -10.41
C LEU A 135 -3.39 -5.26 -10.13
N LEU A 136 -2.49 -6.08 -10.67
CA LEU A 136 -2.44 -7.52 -10.37
C LEU A 136 -2.08 -7.77 -8.90
N ILE A 137 -1.12 -7.03 -8.36
CA ILE A 137 -0.78 -7.04 -6.93
C ILE A 137 -2.03 -6.73 -6.09
N ASP A 138 -2.82 -5.73 -6.49
CA ASP A 138 -4.05 -5.37 -5.79
C ASP A 138 -5.11 -6.48 -5.79
N GLN A 139 -5.31 -7.14 -6.93
CA GLN A 139 -6.26 -8.25 -7.02
C GLN A 139 -5.87 -9.40 -6.10
N ILE A 140 -4.57 -9.74 -6.04
CA ILE A 140 -4.07 -10.78 -5.14
C ILE A 140 -4.27 -10.37 -3.67
N LEU A 141 -3.95 -9.12 -3.32
CA LEU A 141 -4.16 -8.60 -1.96
C LEU A 141 -5.62 -8.63 -1.54
N ASN A 142 -6.54 -8.24 -2.43
CA ASN A 142 -7.97 -8.23 -2.15
C ASN A 142 -8.49 -9.65 -1.97
N ALA A 143 -8.05 -10.61 -2.79
CA ALA A 143 -8.39 -12.02 -2.61
C ALA A 143 -7.89 -12.55 -1.25
N LEU A 144 -6.61 -12.29 -0.93
CA LEU A 144 -5.96 -12.76 0.28
C LEU A 144 -6.53 -12.16 1.58
N LEU A 145 -6.81 -10.87 1.59
CA LEU A 145 -7.35 -10.16 2.76
C LEU A 145 -8.87 -10.31 2.88
N GLY A 146 -9.56 -10.56 1.77
CA GLY A 146 -11.01 -10.74 1.69
C GLY A 146 -11.53 -12.14 1.97
N TRP A 147 -10.66 -13.17 1.87
CA TRP A 147 -11.07 -14.57 1.85
C TRP A 147 -11.81 -15.08 3.09
N ASP A 148 -11.60 -14.43 4.23
CA ASP A 148 -12.14 -14.80 5.53
C ASP A 148 -12.84 -13.57 6.17
N LEU A 149 -13.40 -12.71 5.32
CA LEU A 149 -14.31 -11.66 5.75
C LEU A 149 -15.75 -12.23 5.73
N PRO A 150 -16.56 -11.98 6.77
CA PRO A 150 -17.99 -12.27 6.76
C PRO A 150 -18.66 -11.70 5.50
N GLU A 151 -19.55 -12.45 4.85
CA GLU A 151 -20.31 -11.99 3.67
C GLU A 151 -21.08 -10.68 3.93
N THR A 152 -21.49 -10.43 5.18
CA THR A 152 -22.15 -9.19 5.61
C THR A 152 -21.22 -7.97 5.65
N MET A 153 -19.91 -8.14 5.44
CA MET A 153 -18.93 -7.06 5.53
C MET A 153 -19.01 -6.10 4.35
N ASP A 154 -19.45 -6.55 3.18
CA ASP A 154 -19.67 -5.66 2.01
C ASP A 154 -20.74 -4.60 2.32
N GLU A 155 -21.78 -4.95 3.07
CA GLU A 155 -22.76 -3.99 3.59
C GLU A 155 -22.16 -3.06 4.66
N VAL A 156 -21.25 -3.55 5.50
CA VAL A 156 -20.62 -2.76 6.57
C VAL A 156 -19.61 -1.77 5.99
N LEU A 157 -18.84 -2.16 4.98
CA LEU A 157 -17.91 -1.28 4.26
C LEU A 157 -18.68 -0.23 3.44
N SER A 158 -19.78 -0.63 2.78
CA SER A 158 -20.70 0.31 2.13
C SER A 158 -21.29 1.30 3.13
N LYS A 159 -21.72 0.84 4.31
CA LYS A 159 -22.20 1.73 5.39
C LYS A 159 -21.10 2.65 5.92
N ARG A 160 -19.84 2.19 5.99
CA ARG A 160 -18.70 2.99 6.44
C ARG A 160 -18.32 4.06 5.43
N GLU A 161 -18.31 3.75 4.14
CA GLU A 161 -18.15 4.74 3.06
C GLU A 161 -19.30 5.75 3.05
N VAL A 162 -20.55 5.29 3.14
CA VAL A 162 -21.73 6.17 3.24
C VAL A 162 -21.64 7.07 4.47
N ASN A 163 -21.22 6.55 5.62
CA ASN A 163 -21.04 7.34 6.84
C ASN A 163 -19.92 8.38 6.69
N PHE A 164 -18.80 8.04 6.06
CA PHE A 164 -17.72 8.98 5.77
C PHE A 164 -18.18 10.11 4.82
N TYR A 165 -18.91 9.77 3.75
CA TYR A 165 -19.48 10.78 2.85
C TYR A 165 -20.56 11.64 3.51
N ARG A 166 -21.34 11.06 4.44
CA ARG A 166 -22.32 11.79 5.25
C ARG A 166 -21.63 12.76 6.20
N GLU A 167 -20.59 12.33 6.91
CA GLU A 167 -19.80 13.18 7.81
C GLU A 167 -19.15 14.35 7.04
N ILE A 168 -18.59 14.10 5.85
CA ILE A 168 -18.06 15.16 4.97
C ILE A 168 -19.16 16.14 4.53
N ARG A 169 -20.36 15.64 4.22
CA ARG A 169 -21.49 16.48 3.78
C ARG A 169 -22.03 17.34 4.93
N GLU A 170 -22.11 16.77 6.13
CA GLU A 170 -22.51 17.46 7.35
C GLU A 170 -21.47 18.53 7.74
N HIS A 171 -20.16 18.22 7.63
CA HIS A 171 -19.09 19.20 7.85
C HIS A 171 -19.10 20.34 6.81
N LYS A 172 -19.42 20.06 5.54
CA LYS A 172 -19.59 21.11 4.52
C LYS A 172 -20.80 21.99 4.79
N SER A 173 -21.87 21.43 5.36
CA SER A 173 -23.07 22.19 5.72
C SER A 173 -22.84 23.13 6.91
N THR A 174 -22.00 22.74 7.88
CA THR A 174 -21.67 23.60 9.03
C THR A 174 -20.66 24.69 8.67
N VAL A 175 -19.77 24.48 7.71
CA VAL A 175 -18.85 25.54 7.21
C VAL A 175 -19.60 26.63 6.42
N ASN A 176 -20.68 26.28 5.69
CA ASN A 176 -21.50 27.28 4.98
C ASN A 176 -22.35 28.16 5.92
N VAL A 177 -22.55 27.76 7.19
CA VAL A 177 -23.29 28.59 8.16
C VAL A 177 -22.38 29.64 8.82
N PHE A 178 -21.05 29.47 8.78
CA PHE A 178 -20.09 30.42 9.38
C PHE A 178 -19.41 31.38 8.39
N VAL A 179 -19.65 31.25 7.09
CA VAL A 179 -19.06 32.13 6.04
C VAL A 179 -20.17 32.88 5.26
N GLY A 180 -21.36 32.99 5.85
CA GLY A 180 -22.55 33.49 5.18
C GLY A 180 -23.36 34.50 5.97
N GLU A 181 -22.74 35.39 6.73
CA GLU A 181 -23.36 36.65 7.19
C GLU A 181 -22.32 37.78 7.21
N GLU A 182 -21.91 38.23 6.02
CA GLU A 182 -21.58 39.64 5.78
C GLU A 182 -22.22 40.03 4.45
N ASN A 183 -23.30 40.83 4.54
CA ASN A 183 -23.77 41.87 3.61
C ASN A 183 -25.31 41.97 3.72
N ASP A 184 -25.78 42.78 4.67
CA ASP A 184 -26.44 44.07 4.41
C ASP A 184 -26.55 44.90 5.69
#